data_AF-A0AAF0T291-F1
#
_entry.id   AF-A0AAF0T291-F1
#
_cell.length_a   1.000
_cell.length_b   1.000
_cell.length_c   1.000
_cell.angle_alpha   90.00
_cell.angle_beta   90.00
_cell.angle_gamma   90.00
#
_symmetry.space_group_name_H-M   'P 1'
#
loop_
_entity.id
_entity.type
_entity.pdbx_description
1 polymer ?
#
loop_
_entity_poly.entity_id
_entity_poly.type
_entity_poly.pdbx_seq_one_letter_code
_entity_poly.pdbx_strand_id
1 'polypeptide(L)'
;MTDRPPSPPTPTPASDDPLEDRVVATTAQLSESIADALGCRLADATLETLLLELDRHEFVDWVTVTRSGDYVWDLSETPDRLGDAIADALVARLEAWLVASDG
;
A
#
# COMPACT_ATOMS: atom_id res chain seq x y z
N MET A 1 11.42 17.43 -59.63
CA MET A 1 10.38 17.10 -58.62
C MET A 1 10.87 15.89 -57.88
N THR A 2 11.36 16.07 -56.66
CA THR A 2 11.81 14.94 -55.82
C THR A 2 10.98 15.02 -54.54
N ASP A 3 9.97 14.17 -54.48
CA ASP A 3 9.10 13.96 -53.33
C ASP A 3 9.95 13.42 -52.18
N ARG A 4 10.18 14.25 -51.16
CA ARG A 4 10.83 13.82 -49.91
C ARG A 4 9.74 13.23 -49.01
N PRO A 5 9.85 11.97 -48.56
CA PRO A 5 8.89 11.42 -47.62
C PRO A 5 8.93 12.19 -46.29
N PRO A 6 7.78 12.32 -45.58
CA PRO A 6 7.74 13.02 -44.30
C PRO A 6 8.61 12.31 -43.26
N SER A 7 9.28 13.10 -42.42
CA SER A 7 10.07 12.57 -41.30
C SER A 7 9.17 11.80 -40.32
N PRO A 8 9.66 10.70 -39.72
CA PRO A 8 8.92 9.98 -38.70
C PRO A 8 8.66 10.87 -37.47
N PRO A 9 7.56 10.65 -36.73
CA PRO A 9 7.28 11.42 -35.52
C PRO A 9 8.41 11.20 -34.50
N THR A 10 8.91 12.30 -33.95
CA THR A 10 9.84 12.28 -32.81
C THR A 10 9.13 11.59 -31.64
N PRO A 11 9.73 10.56 -31.01
CA PRO A 11 9.15 9.96 -29.82
C PRO A 11 9.06 11.03 -28.72
N THR A 12 7.84 11.34 -28.30
CA THR A 12 7.60 12.14 -27.10
C THR A 12 8.17 11.37 -25.91
N PRO A 13 9.02 11.97 -25.06
CA PRO A 13 9.40 11.32 -23.81
C PRO A 13 8.11 11.01 -23.04
N ALA A 14 7.97 9.76 -22.61
CA ALA A 14 6.88 9.37 -21.72
C ALA A 14 6.91 10.33 -20.52
N SER A 15 5.80 11.01 -20.26
CA SER A 15 5.61 11.77 -19.03
C SER A 15 5.95 10.84 -17.86
N ASP A 16 6.71 11.33 -16.87
CA ASP A 16 6.89 10.65 -15.58
C ASP A 16 5.52 10.14 -15.13
N ASP A 17 5.36 8.82 -15.14
CA ASP A 17 4.11 8.17 -14.81
C ASP A 17 4.01 8.25 -13.27
N PRO A 18 2.98 8.88 -12.68
CA PRO A 18 2.80 8.92 -11.22
C PRO A 18 2.62 7.52 -10.59
N LEU A 19 2.63 6.48 -11.41
CA LEU A 19 2.69 5.07 -11.02
C LEU A 19 4.07 4.65 -10.48
N GLU A 20 5.16 5.39 -10.71
CA GLU A 20 6.50 4.98 -10.25
C GLU A 20 6.66 5.00 -8.72
N ASP A 21 5.88 5.81 -8.00
CA ASP A 21 5.87 5.87 -6.52
C ASP A 21 4.77 5.00 -5.89
N ARG A 22 3.92 4.36 -6.70
CA ARG A 22 2.78 3.61 -6.19
C ARG A 22 3.20 2.22 -5.73
N VAL A 23 3.04 1.92 -4.44
CA VAL A 23 3.32 0.59 -3.89
C VAL A 23 2.07 -0.27 -3.98
N VAL A 24 1.97 -1.09 -5.03
CA VAL A 24 0.82 -1.96 -5.27
C VAL A 24 1.21 -3.43 -5.13
N ALA A 25 0.41 -4.21 -4.41
CA ALA A 25 0.65 -5.65 -4.21
C ALA A 25 -0.65 -6.46 -4.20
N THR A 26 -0.58 -7.70 -4.67
CA THR A 26 -1.66 -8.67 -4.49
C THR A 26 -1.65 -9.28 -3.09
N THR A 27 -2.77 -9.85 -2.66
CA THR A 27 -2.83 -10.63 -1.39
C THR A 27 -1.75 -11.72 -1.33
N ALA A 28 -1.48 -12.39 -2.46
CA ALA A 28 -0.44 -13.43 -2.52
C ALA A 28 0.97 -12.84 -2.33
N GLN A 29 1.28 -11.73 -3.01
CA GLN A 29 2.57 -11.03 -2.85
C GLN A 29 2.75 -10.52 -1.42
N LEU A 30 1.69 -10.00 -0.79
CA LEU A 30 1.71 -9.61 0.61
C LEU A 30 1.95 -10.79 1.54
N SER A 31 1.29 -11.93 1.30
CA SER A 31 1.52 -13.14 2.09
C SER A 31 2.96 -13.63 2.02
N GLU A 32 3.58 -13.57 0.83
CA GLU A 32 4.97 -13.97 0.65
C GLU A 32 5.93 -12.99 1.33
N SER A 33 5.71 -11.68 1.14
CA SER A 33 6.51 -10.62 1.77
C SER A 33 6.46 -10.70 3.30
N ILE A 34 5.26 -10.88 3.88
CA ILE A 34 5.09 -11.07 5.33
C ILE A 34 5.81 -12.33 5.81
N ALA A 35 5.73 -13.42 5.05
CA ALA A 35 6.39 -14.67 5.41
C ALA A 35 7.92 -14.55 5.38
N ASP A 36 8.47 -13.82 4.42
CA ASP A 36 9.90 -13.53 4.35
C ASP A 36 10.35 -12.63 5.50
N ALA A 37 9.60 -11.57 5.79
CA ALA A 37 9.95 -10.59 6.82
C ALA A 37 9.84 -11.16 8.26
N LEU A 38 8.83 -12.00 8.53
CA LEU A 38 8.54 -12.50 9.87
C LEU A 38 8.99 -13.96 10.10
N GLY A 39 9.38 -14.67 9.05
CA GLY A 39 9.72 -16.10 9.11
C GLY A 39 8.52 -17.01 9.40
N CYS A 40 7.28 -16.49 9.28
CA CYS A 40 6.06 -17.25 9.52
C CYS A 40 4.96 -16.90 8.50
N ARG A 41 4.13 -17.88 8.15
CA ARG A 41 3.02 -17.70 7.20
C ARG A 41 1.70 -17.59 7.96
N LEU A 42 0.94 -16.54 7.69
CA LEU A 42 -0.45 -16.42 8.12
C LEU A 42 -1.33 -17.36 7.30
N ALA A 43 -2.39 -17.91 7.89
CA ALA A 43 -3.41 -18.61 7.11
C ALA A 43 -4.09 -17.60 6.17
N ASP A 44 -4.38 -18.02 4.93
CA ASP A 44 -4.91 -17.13 3.89
C ASP A 44 -6.16 -16.37 4.34
N ALA A 45 -7.12 -17.07 4.97
CA ALA A 45 -8.34 -16.46 5.51
C ALA A 45 -8.07 -15.42 6.62
N THR A 46 -7.01 -15.62 7.42
CA THR A 46 -6.59 -14.66 8.44
C THR A 46 -6.00 -13.42 7.80
N LEU A 47 -5.12 -13.58 6.80
CA LEU A 47 -4.55 -12.44 6.08
C LEU A 47 -5.63 -11.63 5.36
N GLU A 48 -6.56 -12.31 4.69
CA GLU A 48 -7.69 -11.66 4.01
C GLU A 48 -8.56 -10.87 4.98
N THR A 49 -8.90 -11.46 6.14
CA THR A 49 -9.65 -10.75 7.19
C THR A 49 -8.89 -9.52 7.67
N LEU A 50 -7.57 -9.63 7.89
CA LEU A 50 -6.75 -8.51 8.32
C LEU A 50 -6.72 -7.38 7.28
N LEU A 51 -6.55 -7.69 6.00
CA LEU A 51 -6.52 -6.68 4.93
C LEU A 51 -7.88 -5.97 4.79
N LEU A 52 -8.99 -6.70 4.94
CA LEU A 52 -10.33 -6.11 4.92
C LEU A 52 -10.59 -5.19 6.13
N GLU A 53 -10.10 -5.55 7.32
CA GLU A 53 -10.20 -4.67 8.48
C GLU A 53 -9.30 -3.43 8.32
N LEU A 54 -8.07 -3.60 7.81
CA LEU A 54 -7.18 -2.49 7.53
C LEU A 54 -7.78 -1.53 6.50
N ASP A 55 -8.41 -2.04 5.46
CA ASP A 55 -9.14 -1.23 4.47
C ASP A 55 -10.32 -0.47 5.07
N ARG A 56 -11.10 -1.13 5.94
CA ARG A 56 -12.20 -0.46 6.66
C ARG A 56 -11.71 0.68 7.56
N HIS A 57 -10.49 0.57 8.07
CA HIS A 57 -9.83 1.58 8.87
C HIS A 57 -8.94 2.52 8.05
N GLU A 58 -9.05 2.47 6.71
CA GLU A 58 -8.33 3.33 5.78
C GLU A 58 -6.80 3.19 5.90
N PHE A 59 -6.26 2.06 6.34
CA PHE A 59 -4.80 1.83 6.43
C PHE A 59 -4.18 1.28 5.14
N VAL A 60 -4.97 0.57 4.34
CA VAL A 60 -4.63 0.07 3.01
C VAL A 60 -5.83 0.35 2.11
N ASP A 61 -5.63 0.50 0.80
CA ASP A 61 -6.75 0.77 -0.09
C ASP A 61 -6.94 -0.41 -1.06
N TRP A 62 -8.12 -1.05 -1.05
CA TRP A 62 -8.47 -2.02 -2.08
C TRP A 62 -8.66 -1.31 -3.43
N VAL A 63 -7.95 -1.80 -4.46
CA VAL A 63 -7.95 -1.17 -5.78
C VAL A 63 -8.84 -1.91 -6.77
N THR A 64 -8.63 -3.22 -6.90
CA THR A 64 -9.28 -4.04 -7.92
C THR A 64 -9.05 -5.54 -7.65
N VAL A 65 -9.58 -6.38 -8.53
CA VAL A 65 -9.27 -7.82 -8.60
C VAL A 65 -8.61 -8.10 -9.95
N THR A 66 -7.52 -8.86 -9.96
CA THR A 66 -6.83 -9.28 -11.18
C THR A 66 -7.72 -10.23 -12.00
N ARG A 67 -7.34 -10.48 -13.25
CA ARG A 67 -8.05 -11.46 -14.10
C ARG A 67 -8.01 -12.89 -13.51
N SER A 68 -6.99 -13.23 -12.72
CA SER A 68 -6.88 -14.52 -12.03
C SER A 68 -7.71 -14.60 -10.74
N GLY A 69 -8.29 -13.49 -10.28
CA GLY A 69 -9.08 -13.42 -9.06
C GLY A 69 -8.32 -12.93 -7.82
N ASP A 70 -7.11 -12.39 -7.98
CA ASP A 70 -6.33 -11.89 -6.84
C ASP A 70 -6.72 -10.46 -6.49
N TYR A 71 -6.96 -10.20 -5.21
CA TYR A 71 -7.20 -8.84 -4.73
C TYR A 71 -5.91 -8.03 -4.79
N VAL A 72 -6.01 -6.78 -5.25
CA VAL A 72 -4.92 -5.83 -5.41
C VAL A 72 -5.11 -4.69 -4.42
N TRP A 73 -4.04 -4.38 -3.67
CA TRP A 73 -4.00 -3.39 -2.61
C TRP A 73 -2.99 -2.31 -2.94
N ASP A 74 -3.37 -1.06 -2.68
CA ASP A 74 -2.47 0.09 -2.66
C ASP A 74 -1.97 0.31 -1.24
N LEU A 75 -0.64 0.37 -1.11
CA LEU A 75 0.07 0.50 0.15
C LEU A 75 0.89 1.79 0.20
N SER A 76 0.72 2.70 -0.77
CA SER A 76 1.56 3.88 -0.92
C SER A 76 1.52 4.78 0.32
N GLU A 77 0.31 4.98 0.86
CA GLU A 77 0.08 5.81 2.06
C GLU A 77 0.13 4.99 3.36
N THR A 78 0.22 3.66 3.28
CA THR A 78 0.13 2.77 4.46
C THR A 78 1.20 3.07 5.52
N PRO A 79 2.48 3.32 5.18
CA PRO A 79 3.49 3.64 6.19
C PRO A 79 3.14 4.89 7.01
N ASP A 80 2.68 5.95 6.35
CA ASP A 80 2.34 7.21 7.01
C ASP A 80 1.08 7.04 7.88
N ARG A 81 0.02 6.44 7.32
CA ARG A 81 -1.24 6.21 8.06
C ARG A 81 -1.04 5.32 9.30
N LEU A 82 -0.23 4.26 9.18
CA LEU A 82 0.12 3.42 10.34
C LEU A 82 1.00 4.17 11.35
N GLY A 83 1.95 4.98 10.85
CA GLY A 83 2.81 5.81 11.69
C GLY A 83 2.01 6.76 12.57
N ASP A 84 1.05 7.48 11.97
CA ASP A 84 0.16 8.40 12.68
C ASP A 84 -0.69 7.68 13.73
N ALA A 85 -1.32 6.56 13.36
CA ALA A 85 -2.14 5.80 14.31
C ALA A 85 -1.33 5.26 15.51
N ILE A 86 -0.08 4.84 15.29
CA ILE A 86 0.81 4.42 16.37
C ILE A 86 1.20 5.63 17.24
N ALA A 87 1.52 6.77 16.63
CA ALA A 87 1.87 7.99 17.35
C ALA A 87 0.71 8.45 18.26
N ASP A 88 -0.52 8.47 17.74
CA ASP A 88 -1.72 8.82 18.50
C ASP A 88 -1.94 7.87 19.68
N ALA A 89 -1.79 6.56 19.46
CA ALA A 89 -1.93 5.57 20.52
C ALA A 89 -0.87 5.75 21.63
N LEU A 90 0.36 6.09 21.26
CA LEU A 90 1.44 6.37 22.21
C LEU A 90 1.17 7.64 23.02
N VAL A 91 0.74 8.72 22.36
CA VAL A 91 0.38 9.99 23.03
C VAL A 91 -0.75 9.75 24.03
N ALA A 92 -1.85 9.12 23.61
CA ALA A 92 -2.96 8.80 24.48
C ALA A 92 -2.53 7.95 25.69
N ARG A 93 -1.61 7.00 25.48
CA ARG A 93 -1.08 6.15 26.55
C ARG A 93 -0.22 6.90 27.56
N LEU A 94 0.56 7.89 27.11
CA LEU A 94 1.39 8.75 27.95
C LEU A 94 0.53 9.74 28.74
N GLU A 95 -0.47 10.35 28.12
CA GLU A 95 -1.43 11.22 28.79
C GLU A 95 -2.15 10.49 29.91
N ALA A 96 -2.66 9.28 29.64
CA ALA A 96 -3.31 8.45 30.64
C ALA A 96 -2.37 8.09 31.82
N TRP A 97 -1.08 7.90 31.55
CA TRP A 97 -0.09 7.63 32.59
C TRP A 97 0.17 8.85 33.47
N LEU A 98 0.33 10.03 32.88
CA LEU A 98 0.56 11.28 33.60
C LEU A 98 -0.61 11.61 34.53
N VAL A 99 -1.85 11.48 34.04
CA VAL A 99 -3.06 11.68 34.84
C VAL A 99 -3.11 10.72 36.04
N ALA A 100 -2.69 9.46 35.85
CA ALA A 100 -2.65 8.47 36.92
C ALA A 100 -1.52 8.71 37.94
N SER A 101 -0.46 9.43 37.57
CA SER A 101 0.66 9.75 38.48
C SER A 101 0.47 11.03 39.30
N ASP A 102 -0.44 11.92 38.87
CA ASP A 102 -0.77 13.18 39.56
C ASP A 102 -1.89 13.02 40.62
N GLY A 103 -2.42 11.82 40.82
CA GLY A 103 -3.47 11.49 41.80
C GLY A 103 -3.02 10.48 42.85
#